data_AF-A0A6J8DYG9-F1
#
_entry.id   AF-A0A6J8DYG9-F1
#
_cell.length_a   1.000
_cell.length_b   1.000
_cell.length_c   1.000
_cell.angle_alpha   90.00
_cell.angle_beta   90.00
_cell.angle_gamma   90.00
#
_symmetry.space_group_name_H-M   'P 1'
#
loop_
_entity.id
_entity.type
_entity.pdbx_description
1 polymer ?
#
loop_
_entity_poly.entity_id
_entity_poly.type
_entity_poly.pdbx_seq_one_letter_code
_entity_poly.pdbx_strand_id
1 'polypeptide(L)'
;MILFTCSQPVSAITSQESIGNKRSHPDSSDTLPATLKQKTRQLRRREQYPRRTSLRFNNVPIPADKINGGKIVHPVDTDNIILDICNNTLRLDIGIRGIGRSHVIGKLKQGRSQVIVRFISYRTRKLVFSNKKAQKGDPNGAFITENLTQFRTNLVKKLASLKYNNKINAYWNTDGRVFVKLNANSERALSVTSRILLILNQKSDKVK
;
A
#
# COMPACT_ATOMS: atom_id res chain seq x y z
N MET A 1 -45.10 29.44 -44.38
CA MET A 1 -44.57 30.11 -43.18
C MET A 1 -45.74 30.72 -42.42
N ILE A 2 -46.34 29.98 -41.48
CA ILE A 2 -47.22 30.46 -40.41
C ILE A 2 -46.97 29.48 -39.24
N LEU A 3 -46.48 30.00 -38.12
CA LEU A 3 -46.41 29.32 -36.82
C LEU A 3 -47.82 29.26 -36.24
N PHE A 4 -48.25 28.16 -35.63
CA PHE A 4 -49.11 28.23 -34.44
C PHE A 4 -48.97 26.98 -33.56
N THR A 5 -49.05 27.27 -32.27
CA THR A 5 -48.85 26.48 -31.07
C THR A 5 -50.00 25.47 -30.84
N CYS A 6 -49.86 24.60 -29.82
CA CYS A 6 -50.76 24.57 -28.66
C CYS A 6 -50.93 23.15 -28.06
N SER A 7 -50.59 23.07 -26.77
CA SER A 7 -51.33 22.41 -25.69
C SER A 7 -51.59 20.90 -25.74
N GLN A 8 -51.02 20.22 -24.73
CA GLN A 8 -51.40 18.88 -24.32
C GLN A 8 -52.66 18.94 -23.44
N PRO A 9 -53.62 18.00 -23.59
CA PRO A 9 -54.61 17.78 -22.57
C PRO A 9 -54.16 16.71 -21.55
N VAL A 10 -54.26 17.11 -20.29
CA VAL A 10 -54.14 16.32 -19.07
C VAL A 10 -55.20 15.21 -19.08
N SER A 11 -54.79 13.96 -18.84
CA SER A 11 -55.70 12.86 -18.48
C SER A 11 -55.37 12.38 -17.07
N ALA A 12 -56.39 12.45 -16.22
CA ALA A 12 -56.37 12.07 -14.82
C ALA A 12 -56.10 10.56 -14.68
N ILE A 13 -55.10 10.20 -13.87
CA ILE A 13 -54.90 8.82 -13.44
C ILE A 13 -55.50 8.67 -12.05
N THR A 14 -56.60 7.92 -12.06
CA THR A 14 -57.35 7.34 -10.95
C THR A 14 -56.46 6.74 -9.88
N SER A 15 -56.75 7.13 -8.64
CA SER A 15 -56.27 6.52 -7.40
C SER A 15 -56.64 5.03 -7.38
N GLN A 16 -55.64 4.15 -7.47
CA GLN A 16 -55.77 2.79 -6.98
C GLN A 16 -54.83 2.62 -5.79
N GLU A 17 -55.45 2.44 -4.63
CA GLU A 17 -54.82 2.01 -3.39
C GLU A 17 -54.08 0.69 -3.64
N SER A 18 -52.76 0.73 -3.75
CA SER A 18 -51.94 -0.47 -3.64
C SER A 18 -51.75 -0.79 -2.16
N ILE A 19 -52.53 -1.75 -1.70
CA ILE A 19 -52.40 -2.48 -0.43
C ILE A 19 -50.91 -2.68 -0.11
N GLY A 20 -50.47 -2.06 0.98
CA GLY A 20 -49.10 -2.11 1.45
C GLY A 20 -48.66 -3.53 1.76
N ASN A 21 -48.02 -4.17 0.79
CA ASN A 21 -47.30 -5.41 1.00
C ASN A 21 -46.03 -5.09 1.80
N LYS A 22 -46.13 -5.08 3.13
CA LYS A 22 -44.99 -5.04 4.05
C LYS A 22 -44.21 -6.34 3.88
N ARG A 23 -43.38 -6.40 2.82
CA ARG A 23 -42.25 -7.32 2.77
C ARG A 23 -41.41 -6.96 3.98
N SER A 24 -41.38 -7.83 4.98
CA SER A 24 -40.42 -7.79 6.06
C SER A 24 -39.03 -7.66 5.43
N HIS A 25 -38.47 -6.46 5.49
CA HIS A 25 -37.10 -6.26 5.07
C HIS A 25 -36.25 -7.12 6.01
N PRO A 26 -35.49 -8.11 5.51
CA PRO A 26 -34.57 -8.84 6.36
C PRO A 26 -33.66 -7.82 7.02
N ASP A 27 -33.55 -7.92 8.35
CA ASP A 27 -32.96 -6.95 9.27
C ASP A 27 -31.75 -6.23 8.65
N SER A 28 -31.96 -4.97 8.28
CA SER A 28 -30.94 -4.14 7.61
C SER A 28 -29.72 -3.88 8.49
N SER A 29 -29.87 -4.06 9.80
CA SER A 29 -28.85 -3.89 10.83
C SER A 29 -27.75 -4.97 10.76
N ASP A 30 -28.10 -6.23 10.47
CA ASP A 30 -27.16 -7.36 10.48
C ASP A 30 -26.30 -7.46 9.23
N THR A 31 -26.81 -6.98 8.09
CA THR A 31 -26.09 -6.99 6.80
C THR A 31 -25.14 -5.80 6.64
N LEU A 32 -25.36 -4.72 7.39
CA LEU A 32 -24.54 -3.50 7.39
C LEU A 32 -23.07 -3.75 7.79
N PRO A 33 -22.75 -4.42 8.92
CA PRO A 33 -21.36 -4.63 9.33
C PRO A 33 -20.59 -5.52 8.35
N ALA A 34 -21.24 -6.52 7.77
CA ALA A 34 -20.66 -7.37 6.74
C ALA A 34 -20.31 -6.56 5.48
N THR A 35 -21.23 -5.70 5.04
CA THR A 35 -21.05 -4.84 3.87
C THR A 35 -19.93 -3.82 4.08
N LEU A 36 -19.88 -3.16 5.24
CA LEU A 36 -18.81 -2.22 5.59
C LEU A 36 -17.43 -2.88 5.60
N LYS A 37 -17.34 -4.10 6.13
CA LYS A 37 -16.13 -4.91 6.13
C LYS A 37 -15.67 -5.26 4.71
N GLN A 38 -16.61 -5.61 3.83
CA GLN A 38 -16.32 -5.88 2.42
C GLN A 38 -15.82 -4.63 1.68
N LYS A 39 -16.53 -3.50 1.81
CA LYS A 39 -16.13 -2.23 1.20
C LYS A 39 -14.74 -1.78 1.67
N THR A 40 -14.47 -1.89 2.97
CA THR A 40 -13.15 -1.60 3.54
C THR A 40 -12.05 -2.48 2.93
N ARG A 41 -12.32 -3.77 2.71
CA ARG A 41 -11.37 -4.69 2.04
C ARG A 41 -11.13 -4.28 0.59
N GLN A 42 -12.16 -3.88 -0.14
CA GLN A 42 -12.04 -3.42 -1.52
C GLN A 42 -11.21 -2.14 -1.61
N LEU A 43 -11.48 -1.15 -0.75
CA LEU A 43 -10.71 0.10 -0.67
C LEU A 43 -9.23 -0.19 -0.42
N ARG A 44 -8.91 -1.04 0.58
CA ARG A 44 -7.52 -1.43 0.88
C ARG A 44 -6.82 -2.15 -0.27
N ARG A 45 -7.55 -2.87 -1.11
CA ARG A 45 -7.01 -3.51 -2.32
C ARG A 45 -6.74 -2.48 -3.41
N ARG A 46 -7.71 -1.60 -3.68
CA ARG A 46 -7.60 -0.52 -4.66
C ARG A 46 -6.47 0.44 -4.32
N GLU A 47 -6.32 0.83 -3.06
CA GLU A 47 -5.25 1.72 -2.59
C GLU A 47 -3.85 1.11 -2.78
N GLN A 48 -3.70 -0.21 -2.63
CA GLN A 48 -2.42 -0.89 -2.80
C GLN A 48 -2.05 -1.13 -4.25
N TYR A 49 -3.05 -1.29 -5.14
CA TYR A 49 -2.82 -1.63 -6.54
C TYR A 49 -1.85 -0.67 -7.26
N PRO A 50 -2.02 0.67 -7.23
CA PRO A 50 -1.11 1.58 -7.91
C PRO A 50 0.30 1.59 -7.31
N ARG A 51 0.46 1.15 -6.06
CA ARG A 51 1.76 1.12 -5.36
C ARG A 51 2.61 -0.11 -5.70
N ARG A 52 2.07 -1.10 -6.43
CA ARG A 52 2.79 -2.33 -6.79
C ARG A 52 4.02 -2.08 -7.67
N THR A 53 3.99 -1.01 -8.47
CA THR A 53 5.14 -0.57 -9.28
C THR A 53 6.05 0.42 -8.56
N SER A 54 5.80 0.70 -7.28
CA SER A 54 6.59 1.64 -6.49
C SER A 54 7.42 0.94 -5.42
N LEU A 55 8.62 1.46 -5.21
CA LEU A 55 9.51 1.09 -4.10
C LEU A 55 9.84 2.33 -3.27
N ARG A 56 10.23 2.08 -2.02
CA ARG A 56 10.78 3.08 -1.11
C ARG A 56 12.25 2.80 -0.92
N PHE A 57 13.07 3.78 -1.27
CA PHE A 57 14.48 3.79 -0.94
C PHE A 57 14.61 4.58 0.36
N ASN A 58 15.13 3.91 1.39
CA ASN A 58 15.24 4.49 2.72
C ASN A 58 16.69 4.84 2.99
N ASN A 59 16.88 5.87 3.81
CA ASN A 59 18.20 6.30 4.24
C ASN A 59 19.10 6.66 3.05
N VAL A 60 18.57 7.43 2.11
CA VAL A 60 19.26 7.91 0.90
C VAL A 60 19.87 9.27 1.20
N PRO A 61 21.13 9.55 0.81
CA PRO A 61 21.72 10.87 0.98
C PRO A 61 21.01 11.86 0.06
N ILE A 62 20.55 12.98 0.61
CA ILE A 62 19.85 14.03 -0.16
C ILE A 62 20.59 15.34 0.07
N PRO A 63 20.80 16.17 -0.99
CA PRO A 63 21.47 17.45 -0.85
C PRO A 63 20.81 18.36 0.21
N ALA A 64 21.63 18.60 1.23
CA ALA A 64 21.49 19.48 2.38
C ALA A 64 21.81 20.96 2.17
N ASP A 65 20.90 21.89 2.45
CA ASP A 65 21.33 23.25 2.77
C ASP A 65 21.95 23.25 4.18
N LYS A 66 23.29 23.23 4.24
CA LYS A 66 24.03 23.26 5.51
C LYS A 66 23.84 24.58 6.25
N ILE A 67 23.60 25.66 5.51
CA ILE A 67 23.47 27.03 6.03
C ILE A 67 22.04 27.27 6.56
N ASN A 68 21.01 26.80 5.85
CA ASN A 68 19.59 27.06 6.18
C ASN A 68 18.96 25.97 7.07
N GLY A 69 19.68 25.52 8.10
CA GLY A 69 19.14 24.60 9.11
C GLY A 69 18.85 23.18 8.61
N GLY A 70 19.59 22.71 7.58
CA GLY A 70 19.50 21.32 7.11
C GLY A 70 18.22 21.00 6.34
N LYS A 71 17.63 21.99 5.65
CA LYS A 71 16.47 21.78 4.78
C LYS A 71 16.87 21.14 3.45
N ILE A 72 15.90 20.50 2.80
CA ILE A 72 16.07 19.93 1.46
C ILE A 72 16.16 21.08 0.46
N VAL A 73 17.22 21.10 -0.34
CA VAL A 73 17.41 22.09 -1.41
C VAL A 73 16.66 21.62 -2.65
N HIS A 74 15.70 22.40 -3.11
CA HIS A 74 14.99 22.11 -4.35
C HIS A 74 15.58 22.95 -5.51
N PRO A 75 15.65 22.41 -6.75
CA PRO A 75 15.23 21.06 -7.16
C PRO A 75 16.23 19.96 -6.77
N VAL A 76 15.72 18.78 -6.40
CA VAL A 76 16.55 17.59 -6.15
C VAL A 76 16.42 16.66 -7.34
N ASP A 77 17.54 16.28 -7.94
CA ASP A 77 17.59 15.25 -8.96
C ASP A 77 17.53 13.86 -8.32
N THR A 78 16.32 13.44 -7.94
CA THR A 78 16.11 12.13 -7.33
C THR A 78 16.26 10.98 -8.32
N ASP A 79 16.18 11.22 -9.62
CA ASP A 79 16.32 10.15 -10.61
C ASP A 79 17.79 9.69 -10.68
N ASN A 80 18.73 10.63 -10.81
CA ASN A 80 20.16 10.30 -10.84
C ASN A 80 20.63 9.62 -9.56
N ILE A 81 20.20 10.07 -8.38
CA ILE A 81 20.52 9.42 -7.10
C ILE A 81 20.06 7.95 -7.08
N ILE A 82 18.89 7.66 -7.64
CA ILE A 82 18.33 6.31 -7.67
C ILE A 82 19.02 5.44 -8.72
N LEU A 83 19.35 6.01 -9.89
CA LEU A 83 20.13 5.34 -10.92
C LEU A 83 21.51 4.95 -10.38
N ASP A 84 22.18 5.84 -9.65
CA ASP A 84 23.47 5.54 -9.01
C ASP A 84 23.35 4.36 -8.03
N ILE A 85 22.31 4.32 -7.19
CA ILE A 85 22.08 3.20 -6.28
C ILE A 85 21.80 1.90 -7.07
N CYS A 86 21.03 1.97 -8.15
CA CYS A 86 20.72 0.78 -8.95
C CYS A 86 21.94 0.26 -9.72
N ASN A 87 22.71 1.14 -10.33
CA ASN A 87 23.81 0.79 -11.20
C ASN A 87 25.06 0.43 -10.39
N ASN A 88 25.42 1.24 -9.39
CA ASN A 88 26.65 1.04 -8.61
C ASN A 88 26.46 0.06 -7.46
N THR A 89 25.37 0.16 -6.69
CA THR A 89 25.14 -0.70 -5.51
C THR A 89 24.49 -2.03 -5.88
N LEU A 90 23.44 -2.00 -6.73
CA LEU A 90 22.73 -3.23 -7.11
C LEU A 90 23.34 -3.94 -8.32
N ARG A 91 24.28 -3.29 -9.04
CA ARG A 91 24.90 -3.81 -10.28
C ARG A 91 23.86 -4.16 -11.34
N LEU A 92 22.84 -3.32 -11.48
CA LEU A 92 21.79 -3.46 -12.49
C LEU A 92 21.98 -2.40 -13.56
N ASP A 93 21.83 -2.75 -14.83
CA ASP A 93 21.77 -1.75 -15.90
C ASP A 93 20.35 -1.20 -16.01
N ILE A 94 20.08 -0.11 -15.29
CA ILE A 94 18.81 0.60 -15.37
C ILE A 94 19.07 1.99 -15.91
N GLY A 95 18.45 2.30 -17.04
CA GLY A 95 18.41 3.66 -17.58
C GLY A 95 17.26 4.49 -17.02
N ILE A 96 17.30 5.80 -17.29
CA ILE A 96 16.23 6.75 -16.94
C ILE A 96 14.85 6.31 -17.43
N ARG A 97 14.77 5.64 -18.59
CA ARG A 97 13.53 5.07 -19.16
C ARG A 97 12.89 4.00 -18.28
N GLY A 98 13.58 3.46 -17.28
CA GLY A 98 13.02 2.53 -16.30
C GLY A 98 12.22 3.22 -15.18
N ILE A 99 12.51 4.50 -14.94
CA ILE A 99 11.91 5.31 -13.88
C ILE A 99 10.78 6.15 -14.47
N GLY A 100 9.62 6.14 -13.83
CA GLY A 100 8.47 6.95 -14.24
C GLY A 100 8.36 8.25 -13.45
N ARG A 101 8.54 8.19 -12.13
CA ARG A 101 8.57 9.37 -11.25
C ARG A 101 9.28 9.02 -9.96
N SER A 102 10.18 9.88 -9.52
CA SER A 102 10.77 9.82 -8.17
C SER A 102 10.51 11.13 -7.43
N HIS A 103 10.46 11.07 -6.10
CA HIS A 103 10.46 12.27 -5.25
C HIS A 103 10.85 11.90 -3.82
N VAL A 104 11.43 12.87 -3.12
CA VAL A 104 11.74 12.76 -1.69
C VAL A 104 10.44 12.75 -0.89
N ILE A 105 10.42 11.96 0.18
CA ILE A 105 9.31 11.86 1.12
C ILE A 105 9.79 11.91 2.55
N GLY A 106 8.99 12.56 3.40
CA GLY A 106 9.33 12.74 4.80
C GLY A 106 10.35 13.86 5.02
N LYS A 107 10.81 13.97 6.27
CA LYS A 107 11.77 14.99 6.69
C LYS A 107 13.18 14.47 6.54
N LEU A 108 14.11 15.38 6.25
CA LEU A 108 15.52 15.08 6.28
C LEU A 108 15.97 14.76 7.72
N LYS A 109 16.78 13.71 7.87
CA LYS A 109 17.41 13.32 9.12
C LYS A 109 18.89 13.11 8.85
N GLN A 110 19.74 13.91 9.47
CA GLN A 110 21.21 13.80 9.32
C GLN A 110 21.67 13.78 7.85
N GLY A 111 21.08 14.64 6.99
CA GLY A 111 21.41 14.67 5.56
C GLY A 111 20.81 13.54 4.73
N ARG A 112 19.92 12.72 5.30
CA ARG A 112 19.34 11.54 4.65
C ARG A 112 17.82 11.56 4.70
N SER A 113 17.17 11.04 3.66
CA SER A 113 15.71 10.95 3.59
C SER A 113 15.24 9.65 2.95
N GLN A 114 13.94 9.54 2.75
CA GLN A 114 13.32 8.48 1.96
C GLN A 114 12.98 9.04 0.57
N VAL A 115 13.10 8.19 -0.45
CA VAL A 115 12.67 8.51 -1.82
C VAL A 115 11.66 7.45 -2.25
N ILE A 116 10.49 7.88 -2.74
CA ILE A 116 9.56 6.98 -3.43
C ILE A 116 9.89 7.03 -4.91
N VAL A 117 10.04 5.85 -5.50
CA VAL A 117 10.24 5.69 -6.93
C VAL A 117 9.10 4.86 -7.49
N ARG A 118 8.41 5.39 -8.49
CA ARG A 118 7.50 4.63 -9.35
C ARG A 118 8.26 4.24 -10.61
N PHE A 119 8.40 2.94 -10.83
CA PHE A 119 8.94 2.41 -12.08
C PHE A 119 7.86 2.37 -13.16
N ILE A 120 8.28 2.46 -14.42
CA ILE A 120 7.37 2.36 -15.56
C ILE A 120 6.76 0.96 -15.61
N SER A 121 7.61 -0.07 -15.50
CA SER A 121 7.19 -1.47 -15.59
C SER A 121 7.28 -2.20 -14.25
N TYR A 122 6.34 -3.13 -14.03
CA TYR A 122 6.41 -4.06 -12.91
C TYR A 122 7.68 -4.93 -12.97
N ARG A 123 8.16 -5.25 -14.19
CA ARG A 123 9.36 -6.07 -14.40
C ARG A 123 10.60 -5.37 -13.87
N THR A 124 10.81 -4.10 -14.21
CA THR A 124 11.92 -3.27 -13.70
C THR A 124 11.86 -3.18 -12.18
N ARG A 125 10.68 -2.89 -11.63
CA ARG A 125 10.48 -2.87 -10.18
C ARG A 125 10.85 -4.21 -9.53
N LYS A 126 10.42 -5.33 -10.12
CA LYS A 126 10.67 -6.68 -9.59
C LYS A 126 12.17 -6.99 -9.61
N LEU A 127 12.86 -6.64 -10.70
CA LEU A 127 14.31 -6.80 -10.87
C LEU A 127 15.08 -6.03 -9.79
N VAL A 128 14.75 -4.77 -9.56
CA VAL A 128 15.36 -3.95 -8.48
C VAL A 128 15.11 -4.60 -7.12
N PHE A 129 13.86 -5.00 -6.84
CA PHE A 129 13.50 -5.52 -5.52
C PHE A 129 14.08 -6.91 -5.23
N SER A 130 14.27 -7.77 -6.24
CA SER A 130 14.91 -9.08 -6.05
C SER A 130 16.39 -8.94 -5.72
N ASN A 131 17.06 -7.93 -6.28
CA ASN A 131 18.49 -7.69 -6.08
C ASN A 131 18.82 -6.83 -4.86
N LYS A 132 17.82 -6.31 -4.13
CA LYS A 132 18.02 -5.47 -2.94
C LYS A 132 18.94 -6.07 -1.86
N LYS A 133 19.13 -7.40 -1.84
CA LYS A 133 20.05 -8.06 -0.90
C LYS A 133 21.50 -7.60 -1.11
N ALA A 134 21.86 -7.15 -2.30
CA ALA A 134 23.17 -6.56 -2.59
C ALA A 134 23.45 -5.27 -1.78
N GLN A 135 22.41 -4.61 -1.24
CA GLN A 135 22.57 -3.45 -0.35
C GLN A 135 22.96 -3.84 1.07
N LYS A 136 22.95 -5.14 1.42
CA LYS A 136 23.35 -5.56 2.76
C LYS A 136 24.85 -5.31 2.92
N GLY A 137 25.20 -4.36 3.77
CA GLY A 137 26.59 -3.93 3.97
C GLY A 137 26.98 -2.66 3.19
N ASP A 138 26.02 -2.00 2.52
CA ASP A 138 26.25 -0.68 1.95
C ASP A 138 26.71 0.30 3.06
N PRO A 139 27.88 0.96 2.92
CA PRO A 139 28.38 1.91 3.92
C PRO A 139 27.43 3.09 4.15
N ASN A 140 26.61 3.42 3.14
CA ASN A 140 25.58 4.44 3.25
C ASN A 140 24.35 3.97 4.04
N GLY A 141 24.23 2.68 4.32
CA GLY A 141 23.09 2.09 5.03
C GLY A 141 21.76 2.30 4.30
N ALA A 142 21.78 2.49 2.98
CA ALA A 142 20.55 2.62 2.21
C ALA A 142 19.86 1.26 2.10
N PHE A 143 18.53 1.24 2.17
CA PHE A 143 17.79 -0.02 2.04
C PHE A 143 16.45 0.15 1.33
N ILE A 144 16.09 -0.85 0.53
CA ILE A 144 14.84 -0.84 -0.25
C ILE A 144 13.72 -1.60 0.46
N THR A 145 12.55 -0.95 0.54
CA THR A 145 11.29 -1.55 1.00
C THR A 145 10.17 -1.38 -0.03
N GLU A 146 9.10 -2.18 0.09
CA GLU A 146 7.93 -1.99 -0.74
C GLU A 146 7.16 -0.73 -0.34
N ASN A 147 6.53 -0.05 -1.31
CA ASN A 147 5.59 1.02 -0.99
C ASN A 147 4.24 0.43 -0.54
N LEU A 148 4.11 0.12 0.74
CA LEU A 148 2.87 -0.38 1.34
C LEU A 148 1.89 0.74 1.68
N THR A 149 0.59 0.42 1.72
CA THR A 149 -0.42 1.30 2.33
C THR A 149 -0.24 1.37 3.84
N GLN A 150 -0.75 2.41 4.49
CA GLN A 150 -0.61 2.60 5.93
C GLN A 150 -1.11 1.38 6.72
N PHE A 151 -2.26 0.82 6.32
CA PHE A 151 -2.80 -0.40 6.92
C PHE A 151 -1.80 -1.56 6.89
N ARG A 152 -1.14 -1.80 5.75
CA ARG A 152 -0.16 -2.89 5.60
C ARG A 152 1.16 -2.59 6.29
N THR A 153 1.60 -1.34 6.30
CA THR A 153 2.76 -0.91 7.09
C THR A 153 2.53 -1.19 8.57
N ASN A 154 1.37 -0.81 9.11
CA ASN A 154 1.01 -1.10 10.50
C ASN A 154 0.93 -2.60 10.78
N LEU A 155 0.42 -3.37 9.81
CA LEU A 155 0.40 -4.82 9.90
C LEU A 155 1.80 -5.43 9.99
N VAL A 156 2.72 -4.99 9.12
CA VAL A 156 4.12 -5.44 9.15
C VAL A 156 4.79 -5.06 10.47
N LYS A 157 4.56 -3.84 10.98
CA LYS A 157 5.06 -3.43 12.31
C LYS A 157 4.56 -4.35 13.42
N LYS A 158 3.27 -4.69 13.43
CA LYS A 158 2.69 -5.61 14.40
C LYS A 158 3.28 -7.01 14.29
N LEU A 159 3.47 -7.52 13.08
CA LEU A 159 4.13 -8.81 12.86
C LEU A 159 5.59 -8.80 13.33
N ALA A 160 6.31 -7.69 13.15
CA ALA A 160 7.66 -7.53 13.68
C ALA A 160 7.68 -7.68 15.21
N SER A 161 6.76 -7.04 15.92
CA SER A 161 6.61 -7.20 17.38
C SER A 161 6.25 -8.64 17.77
N LEU A 162 5.36 -9.30 17.03
CA LEU A 162 5.02 -10.71 17.29
C LEU A 162 6.20 -11.65 17.06
N LYS A 163 7.03 -11.38 16.05
CA LYS A 163 8.25 -12.14 15.77
C LYS A 163 9.28 -11.95 16.87
N TYR A 164 9.48 -10.71 17.33
CA TYR A 164 10.37 -10.40 18.46
C TYR A 164 9.93 -11.15 19.73
N ASN A 165 8.63 -11.22 19.98
CA ASN A 165 8.04 -11.95 21.11
C ASN A 165 7.90 -13.47 20.86
N ASN A 166 8.54 -14.04 19.83
CA ASN A 166 8.49 -15.46 19.46
C ASN A 166 7.08 -16.05 19.26
N LYS A 167 6.06 -15.22 19.00
CA LYS A 167 4.66 -15.65 18.76
C LYS A 167 4.41 -16.13 17.33
N ILE A 168 5.31 -15.80 16.40
CA ILE A 168 5.29 -16.27 15.01
C ILE A 168 6.69 -16.68 14.58
N ASN A 169 6.78 -17.67 13.70
CA ASN A 169 8.06 -18.15 13.18
C ASN A 169 8.67 -17.18 12.16
N ALA A 170 7.91 -16.70 11.17
CA ALA A 170 8.42 -15.79 10.15
C ALA A 170 7.32 -14.94 9.55
N TYR A 171 7.70 -13.82 8.93
CA TYR A 171 6.81 -13.02 8.10
C TYR A 171 7.59 -12.40 6.95
N TRP A 172 6.90 -12.12 5.85
CA TRP A 172 7.46 -11.40 4.72
C TRP A 172 6.36 -10.73 3.93
N ASN A 173 6.74 -9.82 3.05
CA ASN A 173 5.84 -9.20 2.10
C ASN A 173 6.38 -9.38 0.69
N THR A 174 5.46 -9.59 -0.23
CA THR A 174 5.73 -9.58 -1.66
C THR A 174 4.54 -8.99 -2.39
N ASP A 175 4.81 -8.03 -3.26
CA ASP A 175 3.83 -7.45 -4.17
C ASP A 175 2.63 -6.83 -3.44
N GLY A 176 2.91 -6.13 -2.34
CA GLY A 176 1.89 -5.54 -1.48
C GLY A 176 1.00 -6.54 -0.73
N ARG A 177 1.37 -7.82 -0.69
CA ARG A 177 0.74 -8.85 0.16
C ARG A 177 1.66 -9.17 1.32
N VAL A 178 1.07 -9.42 2.48
CA VAL A 178 1.80 -9.75 3.71
C VAL A 178 1.51 -11.20 4.06
N PHE A 179 2.56 -11.97 4.32
CA PHE A 179 2.51 -13.38 4.65
C PHE A 179 3.09 -13.62 6.04
N VAL A 180 2.53 -14.59 6.75
CA VAL A 180 3.01 -15.04 8.05
C VAL A 180 3.13 -16.56 8.07
N LYS A 181 4.20 -17.04 8.69
CA LYS A 181 4.44 -18.44 9.03
C LYS A 181 4.37 -18.57 10.55
N LEU A 182 3.41 -19.34 11.04
CA LEU A 182 3.17 -19.47 12.48
C LEU A 182 4.24 -20.37 13.13
N ASN A 183 4.47 -21.55 12.55
CA ASN A 183 5.37 -22.57 13.08
C ASN A 183 6.48 -22.89 12.08
N ALA A 184 7.64 -23.37 12.54
CA ALA A 184 8.73 -23.77 11.65
C ALA A 184 8.30 -24.89 10.68
N ASN A 185 7.52 -25.85 11.19
CA ASN A 185 7.09 -27.04 10.46
C ASN A 185 5.85 -26.81 9.58
N SER A 186 5.20 -25.64 9.63
CA SER A 186 4.06 -25.38 8.76
C SER A 186 4.55 -25.10 7.35
N GLU A 187 4.26 -25.98 6.39
CA GLU A 187 4.62 -25.78 4.97
C GLU A 187 3.94 -24.54 4.37
N ARG A 188 2.78 -24.15 4.91
CA ARG A 188 1.94 -23.09 4.34
C ARG A 188 2.14 -21.76 5.05
N ALA A 189 2.41 -20.74 4.23
CA ALA A 189 2.34 -19.35 4.65
C ALA A 189 0.90 -18.83 4.52
N LEU A 190 0.42 -18.11 5.53
CA LEU A 190 -0.91 -17.51 5.51
C LEU A 190 -0.81 -16.08 4.98
N SER A 191 -1.57 -15.77 3.92
CA SER A 191 -1.76 -14.37 3.51
C SER A 191 -2.58 -13.65 4.57
N VAL A 192 -1.99 -12.67 5.23
CA VAL A 192 -2.62 -11.97 6.33
C VAL A 192 -3.79 -11.13 5.81
N THR A 193 -4.99 -11.66 6.00
CA THR A 193 -6.25 -10.93 5.90
C THR A 193 -6.70 -10.54 7.30
N SER A 194 -7.64 -9.61 7.42
CA SER A 194 -8.17 -9.14 8.72
C SER A 194 -8.61 -10.27 9.66
N ARG A 195 -8.97 -11.45 9.13
CA ARG A 195 -9.41 -12.62 9.90
C ARG A 195 -8.26 -13.32 10.63
N ILE A 196 -7.06 -13.33 10.06
CA ILE A 196 -5.87 -13.96 10.67
C ILE A 196 -5.31 -13.11 11.81
N LEU A 197 -5.44 -11.77 11.73
CA LEU A 197 -5.07 -10.86 12.83
C LEU A 197 -5.85 -11.11 14.12
N LEU A 198 -7.13 -11.46 14.00
CA LEU A 198 -7.97 -11.82 15.16
C LEU A 198 -7.47 -13.12 15.80
N ILE A 199 -7.14 -14.12 14.99
CA ILE A 199 -6.60 -15.41 15.47
C ILE A 199 -5.24 -15.20 16.15
N LEU A 200 -4.38 -14.35 15.58
CA LEU A 200 -3.08 -14.00 16.17
C LEU A 200 -3.23 -13.27 17.52
N ASN A 201 -4.25 -12.43 17.68
CA ASN A 201 -4.54 -11.77 18.94
C ASN A 201 -5.10 -12.75 19.97
N GLN A 202 -6.04 -13.62 19.58
CA GLN A 202 -6.67 -14.57 20.52
C GLN A 202 -5.71 -15.64 21.04
N LYS A 203 -4.73 -16.07 20.24
CA LYS A 203 -3.69 -17.00 20.72
C LYS A 203 -2.69 -16.35 21.69
N SER A 204 -2.58 -15.02 21.69
CA SER A 204 -1.72 -14.30 22.64
C SER A 204 -2.24 -14.37 24.07
N ASP A 205 -3.55 -14.47 24.24
CA ASP A 205 -4.19 -14.36 25.56
C ASP A 205 -4.39 -15.71 26.25
N LYS A 206 -4.17 -16.82 25.52
CA LYS A 206 -4.33 -18.20 26.02
C LYS A 206 -3.02 -18.89 26.45
N VAL A 207 -1.91 -18.15 26.48
CA VAL A 207 -0.64 -18.63 27.05
C VAL A 207 -0.34 -17.76 28.27
N LYS A 208 -0.98 -18.11 29.38
CA LYS A 208 -0.63 -17.71 30.74
C LYS A 208 -0.69 -18.96 31.61
#